data_AF-F1YE95-F1
#
_entry.id   AF-F1YE95-F1
#
_cell.length_a   1.000
_cell.length_b   1.000
_cell.length_c   1.000
_cell.angle_alpha   90.00
_cell.angle_beta   90.00
_cell.angle_gamma   90.00
#
_symmetry.space_group_name_H-M   'P 1'
#
loop_
_entity.id
_entity.type
_entity.pdbx_description
1 polymer ?
#
loop_
_entity_poly.entity_id
_entity_poly.type
_entity_poly.pdbx_seq_one_letter_code
_entity_poly.pdbx_strand_id
1 'polypeptide(L)' 'MSAAIKCYRCRRRLRRADGWNFEVRNGEVVGHLCPRCQTPEENAEAEINAATIRYGYDDSGHLTMTPKF' A
#
# COMPACT_ATOMS: atom_id res chain seq x y z
N MET A 1 0.43 21.99 0.15
CA MET A 1 1.52 21.33 0.90
C MET A 1 1.40 19.84 0.69
N SER A 2 2.36 19.18 0.02
CA SER A 2 2.32 17.74 -0.15
C SER A 2 2.56 17.08 1.21
N ALA A 3 1.53 16.44 1.77
CA ALA A 3 1.66 15.73 3.03
C ALA A 3 2.71 14.61 2.86
N ALA A 4 3.75 14.64 3.69
CA ALA A 4 4.75 13.59 3.68
C ALA A 4 4.12 12.27 4.12
N ILE A 5 4.10 11.26 3.25
CA ILE A 5 3.66 9.91 3.59
C ILE A 5 4.59 9.34 4.67
N LYS A 6 4.00 8.79 5.73
CA LYS A 6 4.71 8.22 6.88
C LYS A 6 4.15 6.84 7.19
N CYS A 7 5.03 5.97 7.67
CA CYS A 7 4.65 4.69 8.24
C CYS A 7 3.67 4.91 9.41
N TYR A 8 2.53 4.23 9.42
CA TYR A 8 1.57 4.39 10.51
C TYR A 8 2.07 3.80 11.84
N ARG A 9 2.92 2.75 11.80
CA ARG A 9 3.51 2.12 13.01
C ARG A 9 4.67 2.93 13.59
N CYS A 10 5.72 3.21 12.80
CA CYS A 10 6.96 3.84 13.31
C CYS A 10 7.17 5.30 12.89
N ARG A 11 6.23 5.90 12.16
CA ARG A 11 6.29 7.29 11.67
C ARG A 11 7.48 7.62 10.76
N ARG A 12 8.26 6.61 10.34
CA ARG A 12 9.32 6.73 9.33
C ARG A 12 8.74 7.35 8.07
N ARG A 13 9.44 8.30 7.45
CA ARG A 13 9.00 8.96 6.22
C ARG A 13 9.27 8.08 5.00
N LEU A 14 8.30 7.99 4.10
CA LEU A 14 8.47 7.40 2.78
C LEU A 14 9.44 8.28 1.98
N ARG A 15 10.58 7.72 1.59
CA ARG A 15 11.56 8.37 0.69
C ARG A 15 11.68 7.66 -0.66
N ARG A 16 11.46 6.35 -0.68
CA ARG A 16 11.37 5.47 -1.84
C ARG A 16 10.22 4.50 -1.60
N ALA A 17 9.47 4.20 -2.66
CA ALA A 17 8.30 3.31 -2.60
C ALA A 17 8.68 1.83 -2.45
N ASP A 18 9.90 1.45 -2.83
CA ASP A 18 10.33 0.05 -2.86
C ASP A 18 10.18 -0.64 -1.50
N GLY A 19 9.47 -1.76 -1.50
CA GLY A 19 9.20 -2.59 -0.31
C GLY A 19 8.25 -1.95 0.71
N TRP A 20 7.58 -0.85 0.38
CA TRP A 20 6.51 -0.31 1.22
C TRP A 20 5.18 -0.93 0.85
N ASN A 21 4.42 -1.27 1.88
CA ASN A 21 3.05 -1.76 1.75
C ASN A 21 2.06 -0.65 2.17
N PHE A 22 0.81 -0.78 1.76
CA PHE A 22 -0.28 0.10 2.15
C PHE A 22 -1.49 -0.72 2.56
N GLU A 23 -2.23 -0.21 3.54
CA GLU A 23 -3.46 -0.83 4.03
C GLU A 23 -4.66 -0.14 3.39
N VAL A 24 -5.59 -0.94 2.89
CA VAL A 24 -6.83 -0.47 2.26
C VAL A 24 -8.00 -0.86 3.15
N ARG A 25 -8.89 0.09 3.44
CA ARG A 25 -10.19 -0.18 4.07
C ARG A 25 -11.28 0.53 3.29
N ASN A 26 -12.36 -0.18 2.96
CA ASN A 26 -13.47 0.36 2.17
C ASN A 26 -13.03 1.03 0.85
N GLY A 27 -12.00 0.50 0.19
CA GLY A 27 -11.47 1.10 -1.04
C GLY A 27 -10.61 2.35 -0.82
N GLU A 28 -10.29 2.71 0.42
CA GLU A 28 -9.42 3.86 0.72
C GLU A 28 -8.10 3.40 1.33
N VAL A 29 -7.00 4.03 0.92
CA VAL A 29 -5.68 3.81 1.54
C VAL A 29 -5.66 4.50 2.90
N VAL A 30 -5.77 3.71 3.98
CA VAL A 30 -5.84 4.22 5.36
C VAL A 30 -4.48 4.29 6.03
N GLY A 31 -3.46 3.62 5.50
CA GLY A 31 -2.15 3.57 6.13
C GLY A 31 -1.05 3.11 5.17
N HIS A 32 0.18 3.55 5.43
CA HIS A 32 1.36 3.04 4.77
C HIS A 32 2.25 2.34 5.80
N LEU A 33 2.90 1.25 5.42
CA LEU A 33 3.72 0.43 6.28
C LEU A 33 5.11 0.25 5.67
N CYS A 34 6.14 0.59 6.43
CA CYS A 34 7.51 0.48 5.96
C CYS A 34 8.01 -0.98 6.05
N PRO A 35 8.99 -1.39 5.23
CA PRO A 35 9.49 -2.77 5.21
C PRO A 35 10.00 -3.29 6.56
N ARG A 36 10.45 -2.39 7.47
CA ARG A 36 10.88 -2.78 8.82
C ARG A 36 9.72 -3.10 9.77
N CYS A 37 8.53 -2.60 9.49
CA CYS A 37 7.37 -2.73 10.37
C CYS A 37 6.37 -3.75 9.85
N GLN A 38 6.56 -4.28 8.65
CA GLN A 38 5.77 -5.38 8.10
C GLN A 38 6.15 -6.70 8.77
N THR A 39 5.19 -7.59 8.97
CA THR A 39 5.49 -9.00 9.23
C THR A 39 5.89 -9.70 7.93
N PRO A 40 6.56 -10.86 8.00
CA PRO A 40 6.85 -11.67 6.81
C PRO A 40 5.61 -12.01 5.98
N GLU A 41 4.48 -12.26 6.64
CA GLU A 41 3.21 -12.59 6.00
C GLU A 41 2.61 -11.39 5.28
N GLU A 42 2.58 -10.21 5.92
CA GLU A 42 2.14 -8.94 5.31
C GLU A 42 2.97 -8.61 4.05
N ASN A 43 4.28 -8.88 4.10
CA ASN A 43 5.17 -8.69 2.96
C ASN A 43 4.90 -9.72 1.86
N ALA A 44 4.72 -11.01 2.21
CA ALA A 44 4.42 -12.05 1.24
C ALA A 44 3.11 -11.76 0.50
N GLU A 45 2.06 -11.34 1.21
CA GLU A 45 0.81 -10.92 0.60
C GLU A 45 0.99 -9.70 -0.32
N ALA A 46 1.77 -8.71 0.10
CA ALA A 46 2.06 -7.54 -0.72
C ALA A 46 2.76 -7.90 -2.04
N GLU A 47 3.73 -8.82 -2.01
CA GLU A 47 4.43 -9.29 -3.20
C GLU A 47 3.50 -10.07 -4.14
N ILE A 48 2.63 -10.93 -3.58
CA ILE A 48 1.61 -11.65 -4.35
C ILE A 48 0.66 -10.65 -5.03
N ASN A 49 0.16 -9.67 -4.28
CA ASN A 49 -0.73 -8.66 -4.81
C ASN A 49 -0.03 -7.77 -5.85
N ALA A 50 1.23 -7.39 -5.64
CA ALA A 50 2.02 -6.66 -6.62
C ALA A 50 2.21 -7.46 -7.92
N ALA A 51 2.33 -8.78 -7.84
CA ALA A 51 2.43 -9.66 -9.00
C ALA A 51 1.08 -9.89 -9.71
N THR A 52 -0.03 -9.92 -8.96
CA THR A 52 -1.32 -10.43 -9.46
C THR A 52 -2.41 -9.38 -9.65
N ILE A 53 -2.32 -8.23 -8.97
CA ILE A 53 -3.38 -7.20 -8.93
C ILE A 53 -2.91 -5.92 -9.63
N ARG A 54 -3.74 -5.43 -10.55
CA ARG A 54 -3.67 -4.07 -11.06
C ARG A 54 -4.51 -3.18 -10.16
N TYR A 55 -3.84 -2.23 -9.51
CA TYR A 55 -4.49 -1.18 -8.75
C TYR A 55 -4.91 -0.04 -9.67
N GLY A 56 -6.12 0.46 -9.48
CA GLY A 56 -6.66 1.62 -10.16
C GLY A 56 -7.51 2.45 -9.21
N TYR A 57 -8.08 3.54 -9.73
CA TYR A 57 -9.11 4.31 -9.04
C TYR A 57 -10.34 4.37 -9.95
N ASP A 58 -11.54 4.25 -9.37
CA ASP A 58 -12.78 4.50 -10.10
C ASP A 58 -13.06 6.01 -10.23
N ASP A 59 -14.13 6.36 -10.95
CA ASP A 59 -14.56 7.75 -11.16
C ASP A 59 -14.98 8.44 -9.84
N SER A 60 -15.23 7.68 -8.78
CA SER A 60 -15.56 8.17 -7.43
C SER A 60 -14.32 8.33 -6.54
N GLY A 61 -13.13 7.94 -7.03
CA GLY A 61 -11.87 8.03 -6.28
C GLY A 61 -11.61 6.84 -5.34
N HIS A 62 -12.38 5.75 -5.42
CA HIS A 62 -12.09 4.54 -4.65
C HIS A 62 -11.05 3.67 -5.35
N LEU A 63 -10.17 3.07 -4.55
CA LEU A 63 -9.20 2.10 -5.01
C LEU A 63 -9.92 0.85 -5.54
N THR A 64 -9.65 0.52 -6.79
CA THR A 64 -10.10 -0.72 -7.43
C THR A 64 -8.94 -1.70 -7.57
N MET A 65 -9.24 -2.99 -7.42
CA MET A 65 -8.29 -4.08 -7.54
C MET A 65 -8.81 -5.04 -8.60
N THR A 66 -8.14 -5.12 -9.75
CA THR A 66 -8.48 -6.08 -10.81
C THR A 66 -7.33 -7.07 -11.02
N PRO A 67 -7.59 -8.36 -11.28
CA PRO A 67 -6.54 -9.29 -11.66
C PRO A 67 -5.74 -8.80 -12.88
N LYS A 68 -4.45 -9.12 -12.94
CA LYS A 68 -3.57 -8.79 -14.08
C LYS A 68 -3.65 -9.82 -15.21
N PHE A 69 -4.18 -11.01 -14.93
CA PHE A 69 -4.25 -12.15 -15.85
C PHE A 69 -5.64 -12.30 -16.46
#